data_AF-A0A517QMS0-F1
#
_entry.id   AF-A0A517QMS0-F1
#
_cell.length_a   1.000
_cell.length_b   1.000
_cell.length_c   1.000
_cell.angle_alpha   90.00
_cell.angle_beta   90.00
_cell.angle_gamma   90.00
#
_symmetry.space_group_name_H-M   'P 1'
#
loop_
_entity.id
_entity.type
_entity.pdbx_description
1 polymer ?
#
loop_
_entity_poly.entity_id
_entity_poly.type
_entity_poly.pdbx_seq_one_letter_code
_entity_poly.pdbx_strand_id
1 'polypeptide(L)'
;MSIAKFTSNNRVTGWIVAALLLVHAGLLAYSATRHSPTLNEPGHLVAGLSHWKFGRFELYRVNPPLVCMVAALPVMAAGYEEDWGGFYERPGARPVFGMGADFIKANGERSIWLFTIARWACIPFSLIGGLFCFFWSRELWGNNLAGLISLTLWCFEPNILAHGELITPDCAATSLGLGAGYFFWRWLKQPSWERAGLAGLLFGLSQLTKTTWIILFGLWPLLWLIWLYFSKPQPKQELAPQVSFKTQALQLGSMLMICSQKTDPF
;
A
#
# COMPACT_ATOMS: atom_id res chain seq x y z
N MET A 1 -16.26 -33.27 20.39
CA MET A 1 -15.62 -32.25 21.25
C MET A 1 -15.96 -30.90 20.66
N SER A 2 -16.90 -30.20 21.30
CA SER A 2 -17.58 -29.01 20.78
C SER A 2 -16.67 -27.80 20.85
N ILE A 3 -16.11 -27.37 19.71
CA ILE A 3 -15.49 -26.05 19.59
C ILE A 3 -16.65 -25.07 19.57
N ALA A 4 -16.88 -24.40 20.70
CA ALA A 4 -17.85 -23.34 20.85
C ALA A 4 -17.69 -22.37 19.68
N LYS A 5 -18.74 -22.24 18.85
CA LYS A 5 -18.90 -21.13 17.93
C LYS A 5 -18.90 -19.87 18.78
N PHE A 6 -17.73 -19.25 18.92
CA PHE A 6 -17.60 -17.91 19.48
C PHE A 6 -18.25 -16.96 18.46
N THR A 7 -19.58 -16.90 18.49
CA THR A 7 -20.37 -15.89 17.77
C THR A 7 -20.10 -14.57 18.48
N SER A 8 -18.95 -13.95 18.20
CA SER A 8 -18.70 -12.61 18.71
C SER A 8 -19.75 -11.69 18.10
N ASN A 9 -20.38 -10.88 18.95
CA ASN A 9 -21.34 -9.89 18.52
C ASN A 9 -20.63 -8.93 17.56
N ASN A 10 -21.06 -8.88 16.29
CA ASN A 10 -20.41 -8.10 15.23
C ASN A 10 -20.24 -6.61 15.62
N ARG A 11 -21.14 -6.08 16.45
CA ARG A 11 -21.02 -4.70 16.99
C ARG A 11 -19.82 -4.54 17.92
N VAL A 12 -19.62 -5.48 18.85
CA VAL A 12 -18.48 -5.44 19.78
C VAL A 12 -17.17 -5.58 19.02
N THR A 13 -17.10 -6.50 18.05
CA THR A 13 -15.92 -6.62 17.19
C THR A 13 -15.64 -5.33 16.42
N GLY A 14 -16.66 -4.67 15.89
CA GLY A 14 -16.51 -3.36 15.24
C GLY A 14 -15.89 -2.31 16.15
N TRP A 15 -16.36 -2.20 17.40
CA TRP A 15 -15.79 -1.26 18.38
C TRP A 15 -14.34 -1.58 18.74
N ILE A 16 -13.98 -2.86 18.88
CA ILE A 16 -12.59 -3.26 19.17
C ILE A 16 -11.69 -2.91 17.98
N VAL A 17 -12.11 -3.19 16.76
CA VAL A 17 -11.36 -2.82 15.55
C VAL A 17 -11.15 -1.31 15.49
N ALA A 18 -12.21 -0.52 15.73
CA ALA A 18 -12.11 0.93 15.75
C ALA A 18 -11.14 1.42 16.84
N ALA A 19 -11.22 0.89 18.06
CA ALA A 19 -10.32 1.24 19.15
C ALA A 19 -8.85 0.91 18.82
N LEU A 20 -8.57 -0.27 18.27
CA LEU A 20 -7.22 -0.68 17.86
C LEU A 20 -6.66 0.24 16.77
N LEU A 21 -7.46 0.60 15.78
CA LEU A 21 -7.05 1.51 14.70
C LEU A 21 -6.83 2.94 15.22
N LEU A 22 -7.67 3.42 16.15
CA LEU A 22 -7.50 4.72 16.79
C LEU A 22 -6.21 4.78 17.62
N VAL A 23 -5.93 3.74 18.40
CA VAL A 23 -4.67 3.64 19.15
C VAL A 23 -3.48 3.63 18.19
N HIS A 24 -3.53 2.81 17.13
CA HIS A 24 -2.46 2.75 16.14
C HIS A 24 -2.24 4.11 15.44
N ALA A 25 -3.31 4.76 14.98
CA ALA A 25 -3.23 6.09 14.38
C ALA A 25 -2.65 7.12 15.36
N GLY A 26 -3.05 7.08 16.63
CA GLY A 26 -2.52 7.95 17.67
C GLY A 26 -1.03 7.77 17.93
N LEU A 27 -0.56 6.51 17.98
CA LEU A 27 0.86 6.19 18.11
C LEU A 27 1.66 6.71 16.91
N LEU A 28 1.20 6.43 15.68
CA LEU A 28 1.87 6.92 14.47
C LEU A 28 1.88 8.45 14.39
N ALA A 29 0.75 9.09 14.70
CA ALA A 29 0.63 10.55 14.68
C ALA A 29 1.54 11.20 15.72
N TYR A 30 1.61 10.63 16.93
CA TYR A 30 2.52 11.09 17.97
C TYR A 30 3.98 10.96 17.52
N SER A 31 4.40 9.77 17.10
CA SER A 31 5.78 9.55 16.66
C SER A 31 6.16 10.48 15.49
N ALA A 32 5.25 10.70 14.53
CA ALA A 32 5.46 11.57 13.37
C ALA A 32 5.73 13.04 13.77
N THR A 33 5.26 13.48 14.95
CA THR A 33 5.50 14.82 15.50
C THR A 33 6.79 14.92 16.34
N ARG A 34 7.29 13.79 16.85
CA ARG A 34 8.40 13.76 17.82
C ARG A 34 9.72 13.37 17.19
N HIS A 35 9.69 12.52 16.17
CA HIS A 35 10.89 12.04 15.50
C HIS A 35 11.34 13.01 14.41
N SER A 36 12.66 13.24 14.31
CA SER A 36 13.23 13.99 13.19
C SER A 36 13.03 13.24 11.86
N PRO A 37 13.01 13.96 10.72
CA PRO A 37 13.05 13.33 9.40
C PRO A 37 14.24 12.38 9.25
N THR A 38 14.01 11.23 8.63
CA THR A 38 15.06 10.29 8.24
C THR A 38 15.79 10.77 6.97
N LEU A 39 16.91 10.14 6.62
CA LEU A 39 17.72 10.52 5.46
C LEU A 39 16.93 10.64 4.15
N ASN A 40 15.93 9.78 3.94
CA ASN A 40 15.23 9.69 2.67
C ASN A 40 13.98 10.58 2.60
N GLU A 41 13.37 10.93 3.73
CA GLU A 41 12.09 11.64 3.77
C GLU A 41 12.12 13.02 3.12
N PRO A 42 13.16 13.86 3.30
CA PRO A 42 13.27 15.12 2.58
C PRO A 42 13.24 14.90 1.07
N GLY A 43 13.96 13.88 0.59
CA GLY A 43 13.95 13.56 -0.83
C GLY A 43 12.58 13.10 -1.34
N HIS A 44 11.89 12.23 -0.59
CA HIS A 44 10.54 11.81 -0.94
C HIS A 44 9.56 12.99 -0.97
N LEU A 45 9.59 13.87 0.03
CA LEU A 45 8.67 15.01 0.09
C LEU A 45 8.88 15.96 -1.10
N VAL A 46 10.14 16.35 -1.36
CA VAL A 46 10.47 17.25 -2.47
C VAL A 46 10.15 16.61 -3.83
N ALA A 47 10.35 15.30 -3.98
CA ALA A 47 9.91 14.55 -5.16
C ALA A 47 8.39 14.67 -5.37
N GLY A 48 7.59 14.44 -4.32
CA GLY A 48 6.13 14.58 -4.39
C GLY A 48 5.68 15.99 -4.79
N LEU A 49 6.29 17.02 -4.19
CA LEU A 49 6.04 18.42 -4.53
C LEU A 49 6.39 18.73 -6.00
N SER A 50 7.54 18.24 -6.46
CA SER A 50 7.98 18.37 -7.86
C SER A 50 7.03 17.69 -8.84
N HIS A 51 6.56 16.47 -8.52
CA HIS A 51 5.64 15.71 -9.39
C HIS A 51 4.31 16.44 -9.57
N TRP A 52 3.75 17.00 -8.49
CA TRP A 52 2.55 17.82 -8.57
C TRP A 52 2.77 19.13 -9.33
N LYS A 53 3.91 19.79 -9.10
CA LYS A 53 4.19 21.10 -9.69
C LYS A 53 4.48 21.04 -11.19
N PHE A 54 5.31 20.08 -11.62
CA PHE A 54 5.83 20.04 -12.99
C PHE A 54 5.19 18.94 -13.85
N GLY A 55 4.47 17.99 -13.26
CA GLY A 55 3.95 16.82 -13.99
C GLY A 55 5.06 15.89 -14.50
N ARG A 56 6.26 15.95 -13.90
CA ARG A 56 7.45 15.19 -14.30
C ARG A 56 7.97 14.35 -13.14
N PHE A 57 8.46 13.15 -13.45
CA PHE A 57 8.90 12.15 -12.47
C PHE A 57 10.43 12.00 -12.39
N GLU A 58 11.17 12.94 -12.97
CA GLU A 58 12.61 12.83 -13.21
C GLU A 58 13.44 12.99 -11.94
N LEU A 59 12.95 13.81 -11.01
CA LEU A 59 13.61 14.11 -9.74
C LEU A 59 13.85 12.84 -8.90
N TYR A 60 12.92 11.88 -8.94
CA TYR A 60 13.09 10.65 -8.16
C TYR A 60 12.49 9.42 -8.84
N ARG A 61 13.27 8.80 -9.72
CA ARG A 61 12.88 7.61 -10.51
C ARG A 61 13.05 6.27 -9.80
N VAL A 62 13.53 6.27 -8.55
CA VAL A 62 13.79 5.03 -7.79
C VAL A 62 12.50 4.45 -7.22
N ASN A 63 11.63 5.32 -6.71
CA ASN A 63 10.37 4.93 -6.09
C ASN A 63 9.19 5.45 -6.93
N PRO A 64 8.17 4.62 -7.18
CA PRO A 64 6.93 5.05 -7.81
C PRO A 64 6.20 6.15 -7.00
N PRO A 65 5.30 6.92 -7.64
CA PRO A 65 4.98 8.27 -7.15
C PRO A 65 3.88 8.35 -6.09
N LEU A 66 3.12 7.27 -5.82
CA LEU A 66 1.88 7.38 -5.03
C LEU A 66 2.13 7.97 -3.63
N VAL A 67 3.11 7.43 -2.91
CA VAL A 67 3.31 7.77 -1.50
C VAL A 67 3.82 9.19 -1.33
N CYS A 68 4.83 9.57 -2.12
CA CYS A 68 5.37 10.94 -2.05
C CYS A 68 4.34 11.98 -2.51
N MET A 69 3.54 11.68 -3.54
CA MET A 69 2.48 12.58 -3.99
C MET A 69 1.39 12.75 -2.94
N VAL A 70 0.97 11.69 -2.25
CA VAL A 70 0.00 11.79 -1.13
C VAL A 70 0.58 12.63 0.01
N ALA A 71 1.84 12.39 0.40
CA ALA A 71 2.52 13.13 1.46
C ALA A 71 2.67 14.63 1.14
N ALA A 72 2.82 14.99 -0.13
CA ALA A 72 2.99 16.37 -0.58
C ALA A 72 1.70 17.21 -0.48
N LEU A 73 0.51 16.60 -0.56
CA LEU A 73 -0.78 17.32 -0.60
C LEU A 73 -0.99 18.32 0.56
N PRO A 74 -0.86 17.93 1.85
CA PRO A 74 -1.05 18.88 2.94
C PRO A 74 0.05 19.94 3.00
N VAL A 75 1.27 19.62 2.54
CA VAL A 75 2.38 20.59 2.47
C VAL A 75 2.11 21.65 1.41
N MET A 76 1.56 21.27 0.26
CA MET A 76 1.10 22.22 -0.75
C MET A 76 0.00 23.13 -0.22
N ALA A 77 -0.96 22.58 0.53
CA ALA A 77 -2.04 23.36 1.14
C ALA A 77 -1.54 24.31 2.25
N ALA A 78 -0.54 23.90 3.03
CA ALA A 78 0.07 24.72 4.06
C ALA A 78 1.00 25.81 3.49
N GLY A 79 1.52 25.62 2.28
CA GLY A 79 2.54 26.45 1.67
C GLY A 79 3.95 26.14 2.19
N TYR A 80 4.95 26.28 1.33
CA TYR A 80 6.35 25.99 1.61
C TYR A 80 7.25 26.92 0.78
N GLU A 81 8.47 27.16 1.27
CA GLU A 81 9.52 27.83 0.49
C GLU A 81 10.17 26.83 -0.45
N GLU A 82 10.37 27.24 -1.69
CA GLU A 82 10.87 26.39 -2.76
C GLU A 82 12.19 26.88 -3.35
N ASP A 83 13.07 25.93 -3.65
CA ASP A 83 14.27 26.15 -4.44
C ASP A 83 14.47 24.95 -5.36
N TRP A 84 14.32 25.17 -6.66
CA TRP A 84 14.49 24.15 -7.69
C TRP A 84 15.83 24.28 -8.44
N GLY A 85 16.68 25.26 -8.07
CA GLY A 85 17.94 25.55 -8.75
C GLY A 85 18.99 24.44 -8.65
N GLY A 86 18.89 23.60 -7.62
CA GLY A 86 19.76 22.44 -7.41
C GLY A 86 19.45 21.22 -8.27
N PHE A 87 18.41 21.28 -9.12
CA PHE A 87 18.07 20.16 -10.01
C PHE A 87 19.12 19.95 -11.10
N TYR A 88 19.49 18.69 -11.32
CA TYR A 88 20.33 18.28 -12.44
C TYR A 88 19.98 16.84 -12.86
N GLU A 89 20.18 16.52 -14.13
CA GLU A 89 19.92 15.20 -14.67
C GLU A 89 21.14 14.64 -15.41
N ARG A 90 21.52 13.40 -15.07
CA ARG A 90 22.53 12.59 -15.75
C ARG A 90 22.36 11.12 -15.36
N PRO A 91 22.93 10.16 -16.11
CA PRO A 91 22.89 8.75 -15.71
C PRO A 91 23.40 8.55 -14.27
N GLY A 92 22.58 7.91 -13.43
CA GLY A 92 22.88 7.68 -12.01
C GLY A 92 22.70 8.88 -11.07
N ALA A 93 22.23 10.03 -11.56
CA ALA A 93 21.99 11.22 -10.74
C ALA A 93 20.98 10.96 -9.61
N ARG A 94 21.24 11.58 -8.46
CA ARG A 94 20.31 11.59 -7.31
C ARG A 94 20.17 13.02 -6.74
N PRO A 95 19.71 13.99 -7.55
CA PRO A 95 19.56 15.39 -7.12
C PRO A 95 18.64 15.53 -5.91
N VAL A 96 17.70 14.59 -5.74
CA VAL A 96 16.72 14.53 -4.66
C VAL A 96 17.31 14.70 -3.24
N PHE A 97 18.54 14.22 -2.99
CA PHE A 97 19.16 14.33 -1.67
C PHE A 97 19.66 15.75 -1.38
N GLY A 98 20.28 16.39 -2.37
CA GLY A 98 20.69 17.79 -2.27
C GLY A 98 19.47 18.70 -2.15
N MET A 99 18.48 18.49 -3.03
CA MET A 99 17.24 19.28 -3.02
C MET A 99 16.42 19.07 -1.73
N GLY A 100 16.47 17.88 -1.13
CA GLY A 100 15.88 17.64 0.19
C GLY A 100 16.54 18.47 1.29
N ALA A 101 17.87 18.61 1.26
CA ALA A 101 18.61 19.47 2.19
C ALA A 101 18.31 20.95 1.94
N ASP A 102 18.25 21.37 0.68
CA ASP A 102 17.90 22.74 0.29
C ASP A 102 16.48 23.11 0.74
N PHE A 103 15.52 22.18 0.63
CA PHE A 103 14.16 22.36 1.14
C PHE A 103 14.13 22.61 2.65
N ILE A 104 14.87 21.81 3.44
CA ILE A 104 14.98 22.03 4.89
C ILE A 104 15.58 23.40 5.18
N LYS A 105 16.66 23.76 4.48
CA LYS A 105 17.34 25.04 4.65
C LYS A 105 16.42 26.23 4.32
N ALA A 106 15.65 26.13 3.24
CA ALA A 106 14.72 27.18 2.81
C ALA A 106 13.55 27.36 3.79
N ASN A 107 13.07 26.28 4.42
CA ASN A 107 11.93 26.31 5.33
C ASN A 107 12.31 26.45 6.82
N GLY A 108 13.59 26.29 7.17
CA GLY A 108 14.09 26.42 8.55
C GLY A 108 13.33 25.53 9.54
N GLU A 109 12.99 26.07 10.72
CA GLU A 109 12.26 25.34 11.77
C GLU A 109 10.86 24.87 11.32
N ARG A 110 10.24 25.58 10.37
CA ARG A 110 8.92 25.21 9.82
C ARG A 110 8.96 23.85 9.13
N SER A 111 10.13 23.42 8.64
CA SER A 111 10.30 22.10 8.02
C SER A 111 9.79 20.96 8.91
N ILE A 112 9.98 21.04 10.24
CA ILE A 112 9.50 20.02 11.19
C ILE A 112 7.99 19.83 11.05
N TRP A 113 7.23 20.93 11.04
CA TRP A 113 5.78 20.89 10.88
C TRP A 113 5.36 20.37 9.50
N LEU A 114 6.06 20.79 8.43
CA LEU A 114 5.78 20.30 7.08
C LEU A 114 5.98 18.79 6.96
N PHE A 115 7.03 18.24 7.58
CA PHE A 115 7.23 16.79 7.65
C PHE A 115 6.15 16.10 8.49
N THR A 116 5.75 16.68 9.62
CA THR A 116 4.68 16.11 10.45
C THR A 116 3.37 15.95 9.67
N ILE A 117 2.90 16.99 8.98
CA ILE A 117 1.65 16.89 8.21
C ILE A 117 1.78 15.97 6.99
N ALA A 118 2.95 15.94 6.36
CA ALA A 118 3.23 15.02 5.26
C ALA A 118 3.16 13.56 5.71
N ARG A 119 3.75 13.25 6.87
CA ARG A 119 3.68 11.94 7.52
C ARG A 119 2.26 11.55 7.91
N TRP A 120 1.49 12.47 8.49
CA TRP A 120 0.09 12.21 8.84
C TRP A 120 -0.77 11.83 7.64
N ALA A 121 -0.48 12.38 6.45
CA ALA A 121 -1.15 11.98 5.21
C ALA A 121 -0.90 10.52 4.82
N CYS A 122 0.20 9.92 5.28
CA CYS A 122 0.56 8.53 4.99
C CYS A 122 -0.05 7.52 5.99
N ILE A 123 -0.46 7.95 7.19
CA ILE A 123 -1.07 7.08 8.23
C ILE A 123 -2.21 6.20 7.70
N PRO A 124 -3.14 6.70 6.83
CA PRO A 124 -4.20 5.88 6.27
C PRO A 124 -3.73 4.61 5.58
N PHE A 125 -2.53 4.59 4.98
CA PHE A 125 -2.00 3.37 4.38
C PHE A 125 -1.81 2.26 5.41
N SER A 126 -1.20 2.57 6.56
CA SER A 126 -1.00 1.58 7.64
C SER A 126 -2.34 1.09 8.21
N LEU A 127 -3.32 1.99 8.38
CA LEU A 127 -4.65 1.61 8.86
C LEU A 127 -5.36 0.64 7.91
N ILE A 128 -5.26 0.90 6.59
CA ILE A 128 -5.77 0.00 5.55
C ILE A 128 -5.05 -1.35 5.60
N GLY A 129 -3.72 -1.37 5.83
CA GLY A 129 -2.95 -2.61 6.02
C GLY A 129 -3.48 -3.45 7.18
N GLY A 130 -3.71 -2.83 8.34
CA GLY A 130 -4.29 -3.50 9.50
C GLY A 130 -5.69 -4.06 9.22
N LEU A 131 -6.52 -3.34 8.47
CA LEU A 131 -7.83 -3.84 8.03
C LEU A 131 -7.71 -5.06 7.11
N PHE A 132 -6.75 -5.08 6.18
CA PHE A 132 -6.51 -6.27 5.36
C PHE A 132 -6.06 -7.46 6.18
N CYS A 133 -5.19 -7.26 7.18
CA CYS A 133 -4.83 -8.31 8.14
C CYS A 133 -6.07 -8.84 8.87
N PHE A 134 -6.95 -7.96 9.34
CA PHE A 134 -8.19 -8.35 10.00
C PHE A 134 -9.10 -9.19 9.09
N PHE A 135 -9.43 -8.68 7.91
CA PHE A 135 -10.39 -9.31 7.00
C PHE A 135 -9.85 -10.63 6.43
N TRP A 136 -8.57 -10.65 6.04
CA TRP A 136 -7.99 -11.86 5.48
C TRP A 136 -7.91 -12.98 6.51
N SER A 137 -7.41 -12.70 7.72
CA SER A 137 -7.36 -13.70 8.80
C SER A 137 -8.76 -14.17 9.22
N ARG A 138 -9.73 -13.26 9.30
CA ARG A 138 -11.13 -13.63 9.59
C ARG A 138 -11.70 -14.58 8.54
N GLU A 139 -11.44 -14.34 7.25
CA GLU A 139 -11.95 -15.19 6.16
C GLU A 139 -11.22 -16.54 6.08
N LEU A 140 -9.92 -16.58 6.42
CA LEU A 140 -9.13 -17.81 6.48
C LEU A 140 -9.60 -18.76 7.58
N TRP A 141 -9.91 -18.23 8.76
CA TRP A 141 -10.20 -19.03 9.96
C TRP A 141 -11.69 -19.06 10.34
N GLY A 142 -12.54 -18.33 9.60
CA GLY A 142 -13.98 -18.31 9.79
C GLY A 142 -14.45 -17.69 11.11
N ASN A 143 -13.59 -16.93 11.81
CA ASN A 143 -13.93 -16.34 13.11
C ASN A 143 -13.31 -14.96 13.31
N ASN A 144 -13.99 -14.12 14.09
CA ASN A 144 -13.57 -12.74 14.35
C ASN A 144 -12.32 -12.65 15.23
N LEU A 145 -12.05 -13.66 16.07
CA LEU A 145 -10.89 -13.66 16.96
C LEU A 145 -9.58 -13.71 16.16
N ALA A 146 -9.50 -14.53 15.11
CA ALA A 146 -8.34 -14.58 14.22
C ALA A 146 -8.05 -13.21 13.58
N GLY A 147 -9.09 -12.52 13.11
CA GLY A 147 -8.96 -11.15 12.59
C GLY A 147 -8.47 -10.17 13.65
N LEU A 148 -9.05 -10.21 14.85
CA LEU A 148 -8.67 -9.32 15.96
C LEU A 148 -7.21 -9.55 16.41
N ILE A 149 -6.76 -10.81 16.47
CA ILE A 149 -5.37 -11.14 16.80
C ILE A 149 -4.43 -10.57 15.74
N SER A 150 -4.71 -10.81 14.45
CA SER A 150 -3.87 -10.27 13.37
C SER A 150 -3.84 -8.74 13.34
N LEU A 151 -4.97 -8.08 13.58
CA LEU A 151 -5.02 -6.61 13.69
C LEU A 151 -4.22 -6.11 14.90
N THR A 152 -4.35 -6.78 16.05
CA THR A 152 -3.58 -6.44 17.25
C THR A 152 -2.09 -6.55 16.97
N LEU A 153 -1.66 -7.67 16.37
CA LEU A 153 -0.26 -7.84 15.97
C LEU A 153 0.19 -6.72 15.05
N TRP A 154 -0.56 -6.40 13.98
CA TRP A 154 -0.24 -5.29 13.08
C TRP A 154 -0.09 -3.94 13.83
N CYS A 155 -1.07 -3.60 14.67
CA CYS A 155 -1.11 -2.30 15.35
C CYS A 155 0.05 -2.09 16.33
N PHE A 156 0.59 -3.16 16.90
CA PHE A 156 1.65 -3.13 17.91
C PHE A 156 2.98 -3.74 17.43
N GLU A 157 3.10 -4.09 16.15
CA GLU A 157 4.35 -4.61 15.60
C GLU A 157 5.36 -3.46 15.45
N PRO A 158 6.59 -3.61 15.97
CA PRO A 158 7.56 -2.52 16.03
C PRO A 158 8.01 -2.01 14.65
N ASN A 159 8.14 -2.86 13.64
CA ASN A 159 8.49 -2.41 12.29
C ASN A 159 7.33 -1.63 11.64
N ILE A 160 6.07 -2.05 11.83
CA ILE A 160 4.91 -1.31 11.35
C ILE A 160 4.82 0.05 12.04
N LEU A 161 5.06 0.14 13.35
CA LEU A 161 5.08 1.42 14.06
C LEU A 161 6.24 2.32 13.59
N ALA A 162 7.42 1.76 13.36
CA ALA A 162 8.60 2.50 12.91
C ALA A 162 8.48 3.01 11.47
N HIS A 163 7.87 2.23 10.57
CA HIS A 163 7.75 2.60 9.15
C HIS A 163 6.41 3.24 8.80
N GLY A 164 5.35 3.01 9.57
CA GLY A 164 3.99 3.51 9.30
C GLY A 164 3.82 5.00 9.53
N GLU A 165 4.75 5.62 10.27
CA GLU A 165 4.77 7.06 10.47
C GLU A 165 5.51 7.81 9.35
N LEU A 166 6.30 7.13 8.52
CA LEU A 166 7.24 7.77 7.60
C LEU A 166 6.61 8.07 6.23
N ILE A 167 7.26 8.97 5.48
CA ILE A 167 6.94 9.22 4.06
C ILE A 167 7.50 8.09 3.15
N THR A 168 8.37 7.22 3.67
CA THR A 168 8.95 6.13 2.86
C THR A 168 7.88 5.15 2.41
N PRO A 169 8.04 4.51 1.23
CA PRO A 169 6.96 3.75 0.63
C PRO A 169 6.73 2.37 1.27
N ASP A 170 7.55 1.96 2.24
CA ASP A 170 7.60 0.58 2.74
C ASP A 170 6.28 0.13 3.38
N CYS A 171 5.71 0.96 4.26
CA CYS A 171 4.45 0.63 4.94
C CYS A 171 3.27 0.64 3.96
N ALA A 172 3.21 1.63 3.08
CA ALA A 172 2.18 1.72 2.04
C ALA A 172 2.25 0.55 1.06
N ALA A 173 3.46 0.18 0.63
CA ALA A 173 3.71 -0.95 -0.24
C ALA A 173 3.29 -2.26 0.42
N THR A 174 3.65 -2.46 1.68
CA THR A 174 3.22 -3.64 2.46
C THR A 174 1.69 -3.70 2.54
N SER A 175 1.05 -2.60 2.89
CA SER A 175 -0.41 -2.52 3.10
C SER A 175 -1.20 -2.77 1.81
N LEU A 176 -0.84 -2.10 0.72
CA LEU A 176 -1.53 -2.28 -0.57
C LEU A 176 -1.18 -3.62 -1.23
N GLY A 177 0.04 -4.12 -1.05
CA GLY A 177 0.42 -5.46 -1.48
C GLY A 177 -0.32 -6.57 -0.75
N LEU A 178 -0.53 -6.44 0.57
CA LEU A 178 -1.40 -7.33 1.35
C LEU A 178 -2.83 -7.31 0.80
N GLY A 179 -3.37 -6.12 0.53
CA GLY A 179 -4.68 -5.97 -0.11
C GLY A 179 -4.76 -6.66 -1.48
N ALA A 180 -3.76 -6.43 -2.34
CA ALA A 180 -3.67 -7.05 -3.66
C ALA A 180 -3.66 -8.58 -3.55
N GLY A 181 -2.84 -9.13 -2.63
CA GLY A 181 -2.77 -10.57 -2.35
C GLY A 181 -4.10 -11.14 -1.82
N TYR A 182 -4.76 -10.42 -0.91
CA TYR A 182 -6.06 -10.82 -0.36
C TYR A 182 -7.12 -10.93 -1.46
N PHE A 183 -7.26 -9.92 -2.33
CA PHE A 183 -8.26 -9.96 -3.41
C PHE A 183 -7.88 -10.94 -4.53
N PHE A 184 -6.58 -11.09 -4.83
CA PHE A 184 -6.11 -12.14 -5.74
C PHE A 184 -6.48 -13.54 -5.22
N TRP A 185 -6.27 -13.79 -3.93
CA TRP A 185 -6.69 -15.04 -3.29
C TRP A 185 -8.20 -15.26 -3.34
N ARG A 186 -9.02 -14.22 -3.11
CA ARG A 186 -10.49 -14.32 -3.26
C ARG A 186 -10.91 -14.59 -4.69
N TRP A 187 -10.19 -14.02 -5.67
CA TRP A 187 -10.40 -14.30 -7.08
C TRP A 187 -10.05 -15.75 -7.42
N LEU A 188 -8.92 -16.29 -6.95
CA LEU A 188 -8.56 -17.70 -7.15
C LEU A 188 -9.64 -18.66 -6.62
N LYS A 189 -10.22 -18.36 -5.46
CA LYS A 189 -11.28 -19.18 -4.85
C LYS A 189 -12.59 -19.17 -5.62
N GLN A 190 -13.06 -18.01 -6.06
CA GLN A 190 -14.26 -17.91 -6.88
C GLN A 190 -14.04 -16.78 -7.90
N PRO A 191 -13.54 -17.11 -9.11
CA PRO A 191 -13.23 -16.12 -10.12
C PRO A 191 -14.48 -15.32 -10.52
N SER A 192 -14.37 -14.00 -10.57
CA SER A 192 -15.40 -13.10 -11.08
C SER A 192 -14.77 -11.80 -11.57
N TRP A 193 -15.47 -11.08 -12.46
CA TRP A 193 -14.99 -9.80 -12.98
C TRP A 193 -14.87 -8.73 -11.90
N GLU A 194 -15.77 -8.71 -10.93
CA GLU A 194 -15.70 -7.79 -9.79
C GLU A 194 -14.43 -8.01 -8.96
N ARG A 195 -14.12 -9.28 -8.65
CA ARG A 195 -12.92 -9.62 -7.88
C ARG A 195 -11.64 -9.39 -8.68
N ALA A 196 -11.69 -9.65 -9.99
CA ALA A 196 -10.61 -9.32 -10.91
C ALA A 196 -10.33 -7.82 -10.93
N GLY A 197 -11.38 -6.99 -11.03
CA GLY A 197 -11.26 -5.54 -10.99
C GLY A 197 -10.64 -5.04 -9.69
N LEU A 198 -11.09 -5.53 -8.53
CA LEU A 198 -10.54 -5.16 -7.23
C LEU A 198 -9.09 -5.63 -7.03
N ALA A 199 -8.76 -6.86 -7.45
CA ALA A 199 -7.40 -7.38 -7.41
C ALA A 199 -6.46 -6.58 -8.33
N GLY A 200 -6.89 -6.27 -9.55
CA GLY A 200 -6.16 -5.45 -10.52
C GLY A 200 -5.96 -4.01 -10.05
N LEU A 201 -6.98 -3.40 -9.43
CA LEU A 201 -6.87 -2.06 -8.86
C LEU A 201 -5.81 -2.01 -7.74
N LEU A 202 -5.89 -2.91 -6.75
CA LEU A 202 -4.93 -2.94 -5.65
C LEU A 202 -3.54 -3.36 -6.11
N PHE A 203 -3.44 -4.22 -7.13
CA PHE A 203 -2.21 -4.52 -7.82
C PHE A 203 -1.59 -3.27 -8.44
N GLY A 204 -2.37 -2.46 -9.16
CA GLY A 204 -1.87 -1.19 -9.71
C GLY A 204 -1.44 -0.20 -8.65
N LEU A 205 -2.25 -0.02 -7.61
CA LEU A 205 -1.88 0.84 -6.49
C LEU A 205 -0.61 0.35 -5.79
N SER A 206 -0.40 -0.96 -5.63
CA SER A 206 0.85 -1.49 -5.06
C SER A 206 2.06 -1.23 -5.95
N GLN A 207 1.93 -1.37 -7.29
CA GLN A 207 3.00 -0.95 -8.21
C GLN A 207 3.34 0.53 -8.06
N LEU A 208 2.34 1.39 -7.85
CA LEU A 208 2.55 2.83 -7.65
C LEU A 208 3.16 3.20 -6.29
N THR A 209 3.33 2.25 -5.36
CA THR A 209 4.07 2.49 -4.10
C THR A 209 5.54 2.15 -4.21
N LYS A 210 5.89 0.97 -4.75
CA LYS A 210 7.26 0.44 -4.71
C LYS A 210 7.50 -0.56 -5.83
N THR A 211 8.60 -0.36 -6.56
CA THR A 211 9.04 -1.16 -7.71
C THR A 211 9.26 -2.64 -7.38
N THR A 212 9.47 -2.98 -6.09
CA THR A 212 9.62 -4.38 -5.64
C THR A 212 8.41 -5.24 -5.98
N TRP A 213 7.21 -4.65 -6.14
CA TRP A 213 6.00 -5.38 -6.49
C TRP A 213 5.94 -5.83 -7.96
N ILE A 214 6.91 -5.45 -8.81
CA ILE A 214 7.01 -5.96 -10.19
C ILE A 214 7.11 -7.49 -10.22
N ILE A 215 7.63 -8.12 -9.15
CA ILE A 215 7.68 -9.58 -9.01
C ILE A 215 6.31 -10.26 -9.20
N LEU A 216 5.22 -9.55 -8.90
CA LEU A 216 3.86 -10.08 -9.03
C LEU A 216 3.44 -10.34 -10.48
N PHE A 217 4.03 -9.66 -11.47
CA PHE A 217 3.78 -9.96 -12.89
C PHE A 217 4.15 -11.40 -13.25
N GLY A 218 5.21 -11.95 -12.65
CA GLY A 218 5.60 -13.35 -12.82
C GLY A 218 4.95 -14.27 -11.79
N LEU A 219 4.86 -13.83 -10.53
CA LEU A 219 4.39 -14.67 -9.44
C LEU A 219 2.90 -15.00 -9.54
N TRP A 220 2.03 -14.05 -9.91
CA TRP A 220 0.58 -14.30 -9.96
C TRP A 220 0.18 -15.32 -11.04
N PRO A 221 0.67 -15.25 -12.29
CA PRO A 221 0.43 -16.30 -13.27
C PRO A 221 0.92 -17.67 -12.80
N LEU A 222 2.10 -17.73 -12.18
CA LEU A 222 2.64 -18.97 -11.63
C LEU A 222 1.73 -19.53 -10.53
N LEU A 223 1.31 -18.71 -9.56
CA LEU A 223 0.40 -19.11 -8.49
C LEU A 223 -0.97 -19.54 -9.03
N TRP A 224 -1.49 -18.88 -10.07
CA TRP A 224 -2.74 -19.27 -10.71
C TRP A 224 -2.62 -20.64 -11.40
N LEU A 225 -1.53 -20.90 -12.13
CA LEU A 225 -1.28 -22.21 -12.75
C LEU A 225 -1.14 -23.33 -11.70
N ILE A 226 -0.41 -23.05 -10.62
CA ILE A 226 -0.27 -23.95 -9.46
C ILE A 226 -1.67 -24.21 -8.85
N TRP A 227 -2.46 -23.17 -8.64
CA TRP A 227 -3.81 -23.27 -8.10
C TRP A 227 -4.71 -24.15 -8.97
N LEU A 228 -4.67 -23.99 -10.29
CA LEU A 228 -5.42 -24.83 -11.24
C LEU A 228 -4.98 -26.30 -11.19
N TYR A 229 -3.68 -26.55 -11.03
CA TYR A 229 -3.14 -27.90 -10.94
C TYR A 229 -3.65 -28.64 -9.69
N PHE A 230 -3.70 -27.97 -8.54
CA PHE A 230 -4.15 -28.55 -7.27
C PHE A 230 -5.67 -28.52 -7.07
N SER A 231 -6.40 -27.61 -7.73
CA SER A 231 -7.84 -27.43 -7.56
C SER A 231 -8.69 -28.29 -8.51
N LYS A 232 -8.15 -29.39 -9.05
CA LYS A 232 -8.90 -30.30 -9.91
C LYS A 232 -10.19 -30.76 -9.20
N PRO A 233 -11.36 -30.66 -9.86
CA PRO A 233 -12.63 -30.91 -9.21
C PRO A 233 -12.71 -32.33 -8.66
N GLN A 234 -13.16 -32.45 -7.40
CA GLN A 234 -13.65 -33.73 -6.91
C GLN A 234 -14.98 -34.04 -7.63
N PRO A 235 -15.22 -35.29 -8.07
CA PRO A 235 -16.37 -35.67 -8.89
C PRO A 235 -17.76 -35.44 -8.25
N LYS A 236 -17.84 -34.96 -7.00
CA LYS A 236 -19.11 -34.67 -6.29
C LYS A 236 -19.51 -33.18 -6.27
N GLN A 237 -18.73 -32.28 -6.87
CA GLN A 237 -18.89 -30.83 -6.73
C GLN A 237 -19.39 -30.11 -8.00
N GLU A 238 -20.04 -30.83 -8.92
CA GLU A 238 -20.48 -30.34 -10.25
C GLU A 238 -21.64 -29.32 -10.26
N LEU A 239 -22.16 -28.86 -9.12
CA LEU A 239 -23.34 -27.98 -9.12
C LEU A 239 -23.07 -26.47 -9.32
N ALA A 240 -21.82 -26.00 -9.27
CA ALA A 240 -21.51 -24.59 -9.52
C ALA A 240 -20.86 -24.41 -10.90
N PRO A 241 -21.33 -23.49 -11.77
CA PRO A 241 -20.68 -23.23 -13.04
C PRO A 241 -19.26 -22.72 -12.78
N GLN A 242 -18.26 -23.56 -13.07
CA GLN A 242 -16.86 -23.16 -12.97
C GLN A 242 -16.56 -22.18 -14.11
N VAL A 243 -16.01 -21.01 -13.75
CA VAL A 243 -15.55 -20.03 -14.74
C VAL A 243 -14.48 -20.68 -15.62
N SER A 244 -14.69 -20.66 -16.93
CA SER A 244 -13.82 -21.33 -17.88
C SER A 244 -12.38 -20.81 -17.79
N PHE A 245 -11.41 -21.68 -18.07
CA PHE A 245 -9.98 -21.32 -18.12
C PHE A 245 -9.73 -20.06 -18.96
N LYS A 246 -10.36 -19.96 -20.14
CA LYS A 246 -10.24 -18.80 -21.03
C LYS A 246 -10.69 -17.50 -20.36
N THR A 247 -11.77 -17.55 -19.59
CA THR A 247 -12.29 -16.38 -18.87
C THR A 247 -11.37 -15.98 -17.73
N GLN A 248 -10.85 -16.95 -16.98
CA GLN A 248 -9.87 -16.67 -15.92
C GLN A 248 -8.57 -16.10 -16.49
N ALA A 249 -8.07 -16.64 -17.61
CA ALA A 249 -6.90 -16.12 -18.29
C ALA A 249 -7.10 -14.66 -18.75
N LEU A 250 -8.28 -14.35 -19.30
CA LEU A 250 -8.63 -12.98 -19.69
C LEU A 250 -8.73 -12.04 -18.48
N GLN A 251 -9.32 -12.50 -17.38
CA GLN A 251 -9.39 -11.75 -16.12
C GLN A 251 -7.99 -11.46 -15.59
N LEU A 252 -7.12 -12.47 -15.50
CA LEU A 252 -5.74 -12.31 -15.06
C LEU A 252 -4.96 -11.36 -15.98
N GLY A 253 -5.11 -11.53 -17.30
CA GLY A 253 -4.52 -10.62 -18.28
C GLY A 253 -4.97 -9.17 -18.06
N SER A 254 -6.26 -8.95 -17.80
CA SER A 254 -6.79 -7.61 -17.51
C SER A 254 -6.22 -7.01 -16.22
N MET A 255 -6.03 -7.81 -15.16
CA MET A 255 -5.41 -7.34 -13.91
C MET A 255 -3.99 -6.84 -14.14
N LEU A 256 -3.21 -7.56 -14.95
CA LEU A 256 -1.81 -7.21 -15.25
C LEU A 256 -1.70 -6.01 -16.20
N MET A 257 -2.68 -5.82 -17.09
CA MET A 257 -2.69 -4.71 -18.06
C MET A 257 -3.08 -3.36 -17.46
N ILE A 258 -3.79 -3.31 -16.33
CA ILE A 258 -4.14 -2.05 -15.64
C ILE A 258 -2.90 -1.21 -15.29
N CYS A 259 -1.73 -1.85 -15.21
CA CYS A 259 -0.44 -1.21 -14.90
C CYS A 259 0.44 -0.95 -16.13
N SER A 260 0.08 -1.49 -17.30
CA SER A 260 0.87 -1.31 -18.51
C SER A 260 0.51 0.03 -19.14
N GLN A 261 1.18 1.10 -18.69
CA GLN A 261 1.21 2.31 -19.50
C GLN A 261 1.92 1.98 -20.81
N LYS A 262 1.33 2.43 -21.92
CA LYS A 262 2.04 2.56 -23.20
C LYS A 262 3.32 3.32 -22.91
N THR A 263 4.46 2.65 -23.01
CA THR A 263 5.73 3.34 -23.17
C THR A 263 5.67 3.94 -24.56
N ASP A 264 5.35 5.23 -24.66
CA ASP A 264 5.61 5.97 -25.87
C ASP A 264 7.13 5.88 -26.11
N PRO A 265 7.57 5.42 -27.30
CA PRO A 265 8.98 5.38 -27.62
C PRO A 265 9.48 6.83 -27.66
N PHE A 266 10.39 7.15 -26.73
CA PHE A 266 11.22 8.36 -26.80
C PHE A 266 12.13 8.30 -28.03
#